data_AF-A0A967XMA2-F1
#
_entry.id   AF-A0A967XMA2-F1
#
_cell.length_a   1.000
_cell.length_b   1.000
_cell.length_c   1.000
_cell.angle_alpha   90.00
_cell.angle_beta   90.00
_cell.angle_gamma   90.00
#
_symmetry.space_group_name_H-M   'P 1'
#
loop_
_entity.id
_entity.type
_entity.pdbx_description
1 polymer ?
#
loop_
_entity_poly.entity_id
_entity_poly.type
_entity_poly.pdbx_seq_one_letter_code
_entity_poly.pdbx_strand_id
1 'polypeptide(L)'
;MTDPGSELAVLLADELGAPVAGLTRLSAGANRETWAFEADGVPLILQRSSPRERVGPQVDEPPLLRHARAGGVSVPEIVASSS
;
A
#
# COMPACT_ATOMS: atom_id res chain seq x y z
N MET A 1 17.31 -7.86 -16.21
CA MET A 1 16.30 -6.80 -16.01
C MET A 1 15.26 -7.40 -15.08
N THR A 2 15.32 -7.07 -13.79
CA THR A 2 14.42 -7.61 -12.77
C THR A 2 13.02 -7.07 -13.03
N ASP A 3 12.00 -7.92 -12.98
CA ASP A 3 10.61 -7.50 -13.14
C ASP A 3 10.23 -6.59 -11.94
N PRO A 4 9.73 -5.36 -12.16
CA PRO A 4 9.39 -4.44 -11.06
C PRO A 4 8.38 -5.02 -10.06
N GLY A 5 7.50 -5.94 -10.51
CA GLY A 5 6.60 -6.68 -9.62
C GLY A 5 7.37 -7.61 -8.67
N SER A 6 8.36 -8.36 -9.19
CA SER A 6 9.18 -9.27 -8.38
C SER A 6 10.00 -8.57 -7.28
N GLU A 7 10.57 -7.38 -7.55
CA GLU A 7 11.30 -6.61 -6.53
C GLU A 7 10.35 -6.07 -5.46
N LEU A 8 9.17 -5.58 -5.86
CA LEU A 8 8.15 -5.11 -4.94
C LEU A 8 7.64 -6.23 -4.01
N ALA A 9 7.44 -7.43 -4.53
CA ALA A 9 7.01 -8.58 -3.74
C ALA A 9 8.01 -8.91 -2.62
N VAL A 10 9.33 -8.81 -2.89
CA VAL A 10 10.37 -9.03 -1.88
C VAL A 10 10.32 -7.98 -0.78
N LEU A 11 10.20 -6.69 -1.14
CA LEU A 11 10.12 -5.60 -0.16
C LEU A 11 8.87 -5.71 0.72
N LEU A 12 7.72 -6.07 0.13
CA LEU A 12 6.49 -6.29 0.87
C LEU A 12 6.60 -7.48 1.82
N ALA A 13 7.26 -8.57 1.39
CA ALA A 13 7.42 -9.74 2.22
C ALA A 13 8.31 -9.48 3.44
N ASP A 14 9.37 -8.67 3.27
CA ASP A 14 10.23 -8.24 4.37
C ASP A 14 9.48 -7.35 5.38
N GLU A 15 8.77 -6.32 4.88
CA GLU A 15 8.00 -5.40 5.73
C GLU A 15 6.89 -6.11 6.52
N LEU A 16 6.22 -7.09 5.91
CA LEU A 16 5.11 -7.82 6.52
C LEU A 16 5.56 -9.04 7.33
N GLY A 17 6.82 -9.47 7.18
CA GLY A 17 7.33 -10.71 7.76
C GLY A 17 6.63 -11.98 7.22
N ALA A 18 6.01 -11.89 6.04
CA ALA A 18 5.15 -12.93 5.47
C ALA A 18 5.31 -13.04 3.94
N PRO A 19 5.24 -14.23 3.33
CA PRO A 19 5.33 -14.38 1.88
C PRO A 19 4.19 -13.65 1.14
N VAL A 20 4.54 -12.97 0.05
CA VAL A 20 3.58 -12.25 -0.80
C VAL A 20 3.20 -13.08 -2.03
N ALA A 21 1.91 -13.19 -2.31
CA ALA A 21 1.36 -13.88 -3.47
C ALA A 21 0.40 -12.99 -4.28
N GLY A 22 0.22 -13.33 -5.56
CA GLY A 22 -0.82 -12.72 -6.41
C GLY A 22 -0.64 -11.22 -6.69
N LEU A 23 0.56 -10.67 -6.50
CA LEU A 23 0.81 -9.24 -6.64
C LEU A 23 0.45 -8.73 -8.04
N THR A 24 -0.57 -7.87 -8.10
CA THR A 24 -1.13 -7.36 -9.35
C THR A 24 -1.33 -5.86 -9.25
N ARG A 25 -0.83 -5.12 -10.25
CA ARG A 25 -1.07 -3.67 -10.35
C ARG A 25 -2.51 -3.42 -10.77
N LEU A 26 -3.22 -2.58 -10.03
CA LEU A 26 -4.57 -2.14 -10.38
C LEU A 26 -4.48 -0.91 -11.30
N SER A 27 -5.37 -0.84 -12.29
CA SER A 27 -5.49 0.31 -13.19
C SER A 27 -6.14 1.53 -12.52
N ALA A 28 -6.62 1.39 -11.28
CA ALA A 28 -7.29 2.43 -10.53
C ALA A 28 -6.30 3.31 -9.76
N GLY A 29 -6.26 4.59 -10.10
CA GLY A 29 -5.51 5.62 -9.39
C GLY A 29 -5.15 6.78 -10.31
N ALA A 30 -5.88 7.89 -10.20
CA ALA A 30 -5.54 9.10 -10.94
C ALA A 30 -4.30 9.83 -10.39
N ASN A 31 -3.74 9.37 -9.25
CA ASN A 31 -2.61 10.02 -8.56
C ASN A 31 -1.70 9.05 -7.76
N ARG A 32 -2.04 7.75 -7.69
CA ARG A 32 -1.32 6.77 -6.86
C ARG A 32 -1.20 5.46 -7.62
N GLU A 33 -0.07 4.77 -7.47
CA GLU A 33 -0.01 3.38 -7.91
C GLU A 33 -0.63 2.50 -6.83
N THR A 34 -1.58 1.67 -7.25
CA THR A 34 -2.31 0.75 -6.37
C THR A 34 -2.01 -0.69 -6.78
N TRP A 35 -1.74 -1.53 -5.80
CA TRP A 35 -1.47 -2.96 -6.01
C TRP A 35 -2.33 -3.80 -5.07
N ALA A 36 -2.85 -4.91 -5.57
CA ALA A 36 -3.51 -5.94 -4.77
C ALA A 36 -2.60 -7.16 -4.63
N PHE A 37 -2.60 -7.78 -3.46
CA PHE A 37 -1.80 -8.98 -3.17
C PHE A 37 -2.36 -9.70 -1.93
N GLU A 38 -1.79 -10.86 -1.62
CA GLU A 38 -2.06 -11.59 -0.38
C GLU A 38 -0.78 -11.81 0.42
N ALA A 39 -0.89 -11.76 1.75
CA ALA A 39 0.16 -12.17 2.69
C ALA A 39 -0.48 -12.97 3.83
N ASP A 40 0.08 -14.14 4.17
CA ASP A 40 -0.49 -15.08 5.16
C ASP A 40 -1.99 -15.39 4.96
N GLY A 41 -2.43 -15.48 3.69
CA GLY A 41 -3.82 -15.71 3.33
C GLY A 41 -4.76 -14.53 3.57
N VAL A 42 -4.22 -13.35 3.90
CA VAL A 42 -4.97 -12.11 4.06
C VAL A 42 -4.83 -11.25 2.80
N PRO A 43 -5.94 -10.84 2.17
CA PRO A 43 -5.90 -9.93 1.03
C PRO A 43 -5.59 -8.50 1.47
N LEU A 44 -4.63 -7.86 0.81
CA LEU A 44 -4.08 -6.55 1.14
C LEU A 44 -4.00 -5.64 -0.09
N ILE A 45 -4.01 -4.33 0.17
CA ILE A 45 -3.83 -3.28 -0.83
C ILE A 45 -2.62 -2.43 -0.46
N LEU A 46 -1.70 -2.26 -1.40
CA LEU A 46 -0.62 -1.26 -1.30
C LEU A 46 -1.00 -0.03 -2.11
N GLN A 47 -0.91 1.15 -1.48
CA GLN A 47 -0.95 2.44 -2.15
C GLN A 47 0.41 3.13 -2.03
N ARG A 48 0.98 3.55 -3.16
CA ARG A 48 2.24 4.29 -3.21
C ARG A 48 2.11 5.57 -4.02
N SER A 49 2.84 6.59 -3.59
CA SER A 49 2.90 7.87 -4.31
C SER A 49 3.65 7.67 -5.63
N SER A 50 3.06 8.11 -6.74
CA SER A 50 3.76 8.17 -8.03
C SER A 50 4.74 9.35 -8.04
N PRO A 51 6.00 9.19 -8.49
CA PRO A 51 6.93 10.30 -8.65
C PRO A 51 6.42 11.39 -9.62
N ARG A 52 5.51 11.03 -10.53
CA ARG A 52 5.02 11.93 -11.59
C ARG A 52 3.96 12.92 -11.11
N GLU A 53 3.39 12.75 -9.92
CA GLU A 53 2.13 13.43 -9.55
C GLU A 53 2.17 14.14 -8.17
N ARG A 54 3.37 14.45 -7.67
CA ARG A 54 3.53 15.29 -6.46
C ARG A 54 3.20 16.76 -6.77
N VAL A 55 1.92 17.14 -6.74
CA VAL A 55 1.48 18.54 -6.80
C VAL A 55 0.72 18.90 -5.52
N GLY A 56 1.30 19.78 -4.71
CA GLY A 56 0.65 20.37 -3.52
C GLY A 56 1.07 19.78 -2.18
N PRO A 57 0.60 20.37 -1.06
CA PRO A 57 0.88 19.88 0.29
C PRO A 57 0.27 18.49 0.48
N GLN A 58 1.09 17.54 0.91
CA GLN A 58 0.67 16.16 1.14
C GLN A 58 0.41 15.95 2.64
N VAL A 59 -0.79 15.51 2.98
CA VAL A 59 -1.13 15.08 4.34
C VAL A 59 -0.54 13.70 4.58
N ASP A 60 0.03 13.48 5.77
CA ASP A 60 0.41 12.16 6.23
C ASP A 60 -0.86 11.34 6.51
N GLU A 61 -1.24 10.49 5.55
CA GLU A 61 -2.51 9.76 5.54
C GLU A 61 -2.57 8.61 6.55
N PRO A 62 -1.52 7.79 6.76
CA PRO A 62 -1.55 6.70 7.74
C PRO A 62 -1.93 7.13 9.17
N PRO A 63 -1.36 8.19 9.78
CA PRO A 63 -1.80 8.65 11.09
C PRO A 63 -3.26 9.11 11.10
N LEU A 64 -3.72 9.80 10.05
CA LEU A 64 -5.10 10.28 9.94
C LEU A 64 -6.10 9.11 9.92
N LEU A 65 -5.83 8.08 9.11
CA LEU A 65 -6.69 6.90 9.02
C LEU A 65 -6.71 6.11 10.33
N ARG A 66 -5.56 5.98 11.02
CA ARG A 66 -5.50 5.36 12.36
C ARG A 66 -6.35 6.12 13.37
N HIS A 67 -6.31 7.46 13.40
CA HIS A 67 -7.16 8.27 14.27
C HIS A 67 -8.65 8.13 13.94
N ALA A 68 -9.02 8.15 12.66
CA ALA A 68 -10.41 7.98 12.23
C ALA A 68 -10.98 6.62 12.68
N ARG A 69 -10.21 5.54 12.50
CA ARG A 69 -10.57 4.20 12.98
C ARG A 69 -10.74 4.16 14.49
N ALA A 70 -9.82 4.76 15.25
CA ALA A 70 -9.92 4.86 16.72
C ALA A 70 -11.17 5.63 17.18
N GLY A 71 -11.64 6.59 16.37
CA GLY A 71 -12.89 7.31 16.58
C GLY A 71 -14.16 6.56 16.14
N GLY A 72 -14.06 5.32 15.67
CA GLY A 72 -15.20 4.51 15.23
C GLY A 72 -15.64 4.73 13.77
N VAL A 73 -14.88 5.50 12.98
CA VAL A 73 -15.17 5.65 11.55
C VAL A 73 -14.78 4.37 10.80
N SER A 74 -15.67 3.91 9.91
CA SER A 74 -15.41 2.75 9.06
C SER A 74 -14.39 3.09 7.97
N VAL A 75 -13.11 2.87 8.26
CA VAL A 75 -11.98 3.01 7.33
C VAL A 75 -11.15 1.72 7.29
N PRO A 76 -10.39 1.47 6.20
CA PRO A 76 -9.44 0.37 6.15
C PRO A 76 -8.42 0.43 7.28
N GLU A 77 -7.98 -0.73 7.74
CA GLU A 77 -6.88 -0.84 8.69
C GLU A 77 -5.54 -0.61 7.99
N ILE A 78 -4.65 0.13 8.66
CA ILE A 78 -3.28 0.33 8.18
C ILE A 78 -2.37 -0.71 8.83
N VAL A 79 -2.05 -1.74 8.06
CA VAL A 79 -1.16 -2.84 8.49
C VAL A 79 0.29 -2.39 8.56
N ALA A 80 0.76 -1.62 7.57
CA ALA A 80 2.11 -1.06 7.51
C ALA A 80 2.08 0.29 6.78
N SER A 81 3.08 1.14 7.05
CA SER A 81 3.24 2.43 6.36
C SER A 81 4.70 2.87 6.41
N SER A 82 5.32 3.10 5.26
CA SER A 82 6.68 3.64 5.14
C SER A 82 6.70 4.88 4.23
N SER A 83 7.71 5.73 4.42
CA SER A 83 7.88 7.03 3.75
C SER A 83 8.84 6.94 2.57
#